data_AF-A0A256ZKS5-F1
#
_entry.id   AF-A0A256ZKS5-F1
#
_cell.length_a   1.000
_cell.length_b   1.000
_cell.length_c   1.000
_cell.angle_alpha   90.00
_cell.angle_beta   90.00
_cell.angle_gamma   90.00
#
_symmetry.space_group_name_H-M   'P 1'
#
loop_
_entity.id
_entity.type
_entity.pdbx_description
1 polymer ?
#
loop_
_entity_poly.entity_id
_entity_poly.type
_entity_poly.pdbx_seq_one_letter_code
_entity_poly.pdbx_strand_id
1 'polypeptide(L)'
;MITHKLEEGRAVFNLEESIAATLKIEDHTCHYMRGLLAGFTQETTKKELECIEEKCMSMGAKTCQFLIKPRNEFNPTSELTKKQLRL
;
A
#
# COMPACT_ATOMS: atom_id res chain seq x y z
N MET A 1 -20.29 -2.79 -0.92
CA MET A 1 -19.37 -2.30 -1.98
C MET A 1 -17.89 -2.42 -1.60
N ILE A 2 -17.50 -2.30 -0.32
CA ILE A 2 -16.12 -2.52 0.17
C ILE A 2 -15.75 -4.01 0.17
N THR A 3 -16.66 -4.88 0.62
CA THR A 3 -16.48 -6.35 0.70
C THR A 3 -16.19 -7.01 -0.65
N HIS A 4 -16.88 -6.61 -1.72
CA HIS A 4 -16.66 -7.19 -3.06
C HIS A 4 -15.25 -6.92 -3.62
N LYS A 5 -14.68 -5.72 -3.40
CA LYS A 5 -13.32 -5.42 -3.88
C LYS A 5 -12.26 -6.23 -3.13
N LEU A 6 -12.45 -6.40 -1.82
CA LEU A 6 -11.64 -7.30 -1.00
C LEU A 6 -11.68 -8.74 -1.52
N GLU A 7 -12.85 -9.29 -1.84
CA GLU A 7 -12.97 -10.63 -2.43
C GLU A 7 -12.22 -10.78 -3.77
N GLU A 8 -12.14 -9.72 -4.57
CA GLU A 8 -11.36 -9.72 -5.81
C GLU A 8 -9.83 -9.67 -5.57
N GLY A 9 -9.39 -9.44 -4.33
CA GLY A 9 -7.98 -9.25 -3.99
C GLY A 9 -7.50 -7.84 -4.32
N ARG A 10 -8.40 -6.85 -4.38
CA ARG A 10 -8.06 -5.45 -4.63
C ARG A 10 -8.59 -4.56 -3.52
N ALA A 11 -7.71 -3.81 -2.88
CA ALA A 11 -8.13 -2.89 -1.83
C ALA A 11 -7.36 -1.57 -1.91
N VAL A 12 -8.05 -0.49 -1.54
CA VAL A 12 -7.43 0.81 -1.32
C VAL A 12 -7.73 1.22 0.10
N PHE A 13 -6.67 1.44 0.87
CA PHE A 13 -6.76 1.92 2.25
C PHE A 13 -6.25 3.36 2.31
N ASN A 14 -6.98 4.23 3.00
CA ASN A 14 -6.50 5.57 3.34
C ASN A 14 -6.22 5.58 4.84
N LEU A 15 -5.03 6.02 5.23
CA LEU A 15 -4.62 6.22 6.61
C LEU A 15 -4.47 7.73 6.86
N GLU A 16 -5.23 8.20 7.82
CA GLU A 16 -5.11 9.55 8.37
C GLU A 16 -4.10 9.54 9.52
N GLU A 17 -3.48 10.69 9.79
CA GLU A 17 -2.62 10.91 10.96
C GLU A 17 -1.51 9.85 11.15
N SER A 18 -0.87 9.43 10.07
CA SER A 18 0.22 8.44 10.14
C SER A 18 1.39 8.95 10.96
N ILE A 19 1.71 8.23 12.05
CA ILE A 19 2.89 8.53 12.87
C ILE A 19 4.19 8.39 12.07
N ALA A 20 4.28 7.45 11.13
CA ALA A 20 5.45 7.28 10.29
C ALA A 20 5.69 8.49 9.37
N ALA A 21 4.62 9.14 8.91
CA ALA A 21 4.72 10.33 8.08
C ALA A 21 5.20 11.58 8.84
N THR A 22 5.26 11.54 10.18
CA THR A 22 5.83 12.62 10.99
C THR A 22 7.33 12.76 10.84
N LEU A 23 8.01 11.75 10.28
CA LEU A 23 9.45 11.79 9.97
C LEU A 23 9.81 12.91 8.98
N LYS A 24 8.83 13.48 8.25
CA LYS A 24 9.00 14.60 7.30
C LYS A 24 10.18 14.42 6.32
N ILE A 25 10.38 13.20 5.86
CA ILE A 25 11.30 12.88 4.76
C ILE A 25 10.52 12.89 3.44
N GLU A 26 11.16 13.32 2.34
CA GLU A 26 10.54 13.35 1.01
C GLU A 26 10.42 11.95 0.38
N ASP A 27 9.89 10.99 1.14
CA ASP A 27 9.74 9.59 0.77
C ASP A 27 8.54 8.91 1.44
N HIS A 28 8.18 7.72 0.96
CA HIS A 28 7.13 6.85 1.52
C HIS A 28 7.63 6.20 2.81
N THR A 29 7.02 6.57 3.94
CA THR A 29 7.50 6.21 5.28
C THR A 29 6.74 5.05 5.92
N CYS A 30 5.57 4.70 5.41
CA CYS A 30 4.66 3.76 6.08
C CYS A 30 4.99 2.29 5.76
N HIS A 31 6.25 1.88 5.91
CA HIS A 31 6.72 0.53 5.59
C HIS A 31 6.00 -0.56 6.40
N TYR A 32 5.82 -0.32 7.71
CA TYR A 32 5.13 -1.27 8.59
C TYR A 32 3.68 -1.47 8.16
N MET A 33 2.97 -0.38 7.85
CA MET A 33 1.57 -0.44 7.42
C MET A 33 1.40 -1.20 6.12
N ARG A 34 2.35 -1.08 5.17
CA ARG A 34 2.32 -1.88 3.94
C ARG A 34 2.39 -3.38 4.22
N GLY A 35 3.32 -3.80 5.08
CA GLY A 35 3.46 -5.20 5.47
C GLY A 35 2.20 -5.72 6.20
N LEU A 36 1.68 -4.94 7.14
CA LEU A 36 0.46 -5.27 7.88
C LEU A 36 -0.74 -5.43 6.94
N LEU A 37 -0.97 -4.45 6.05
CA LEU A 37 -2.11 -4.46 5.13
C LEU A 37 -2.00 -5.59 4.10
N ALA A 38 -0.81 -5.86 3.57
CA ALA A 38 -0.57 -7.01 2.69
C ALA A 38 -0.92 -8.31 3.42
N GLY A 39 -0.29 -8.59 4.56
CA GLY A 39 -0.51 -9.84 5.30
C GLY A 39 -1.95 -10.03 5.77
N PHE A 40 -2.59 -8.99 6.31
CA PHE A 40 -3.99 -9.04 6.73
C PHE A 40 -4.94 -9.36 5.57
N THR A 41 -4.72 -8.71 4.41
CA THR A 41 -5.57 -8.91 3.24
C THR A 41 -5.35 -10.29 2.65
N GLN A 42 -4.09 -10.74 2.54
CA GLN A 42 -3.76 -12.10 2.10
C GLN A 42 -4.42 -13.16 2.98
N GLU A 43 -4.39 -12.99 4.31
CA GLU A 43 -5.00 -13.94 5.25
C GLU A 43 -6.54 -13.96 5.11
N THR A 44 -7.15 -12.79 4.87
CA THR A 44 -8.60 -12.66 4.70
C THR A 44 -9.07 -13.25 3.36
N THR A 45 -8.34 -13.00 2.27
CA THR A 45 -8.77 -13.38 0.91
C THR A 45 -8.17 -14.71 0.44
N LYS A 46 -7.17 -15.24 1.14
CA LYS A 46 -6.37 -16.42 0.75
C LYS A 46 -5.74 -16.28 -0.64
N LYS A 47 -5.31 -15.07 -0.99
CA LYS A 47 -4.66 -14.74 -2.27
C LYS A 47 -3.26 -14.20 -2.03
N GLU A 48 -2.36 -14.40 -2.98
CA GLU A 48 -1.04 -13.75 -3.00
C GLU A 48 -1.17 -12.30 -3.45
N LEU A 49 -1.01 -11.36 -2.51
CA LEU A 49 -1.23 -9.93 -2.72
C LEU A 49 -0.04 -9.13 -2.21
N GLU A 50 0.24 -8.01 -2.86
CA GLU A 50 1.30 -7.08 -2.50
C GLU A 50 0.70 -5.71 -2.19
N CYS A 51 1.42 -4.90 -1.38
CA CYS A 51 0.96 -3.58 -0.96
C CYS A 51 2.05 -2.51 -1.18
N ILE A 52 1.67 -1.44 -1.89
CA ILE A 52 2.48 -0.22 -2.01
C ILE A 52 1.76 0.95 -1.38
N GLU A 53 2.52 1.93 -0.90
CA GLU A 53 1.99 3.25 -0.54
C GLU A 53 2.04 4.13 -1.81
N GLU A 54 0.90 4.52 -2.36
CA GLU A 54 0.83 5.36 -3.57
C GLU A 54 0.93 6.86 -3.26
N LYS A 55 0.47 7.26 -2.07
CA LYS A 55 0.53 8.64 -1.58
C LYS A 55 0.96 8.61 -0.13
N CYS A 56 1.81 9.55 0.26
CA CYS A 56 2.29 9.64 1.63
C CYS A 56 2.20 11.08 2.15
N MET A 57 1.80 11.24 3.41
CA MET A 57 1.74 12.57 4.05
C MET A 57 3.14 13.20 4.19
N SER A 58 4.21 12.40 4.34
CA SER A 58 5.58 12.91 4.39
C SER A 58 6.03 13.50 3.03
N MET A 59 5.34 13.17 1.95
CA MET A 59 5.53 13.71 0.60
C MET A 59 4.51 14.80 0.24
N GLY A 60 3.80 15.35 1.23
CA GLY A 60 2.84 16.44 1.04
C GLY A 60 1.42 16.03 0.67
N ALA A 61 1.09 14.74 0.66
CA ALA A 61 -0.29 14.29 0.48
C ALA A 61 -1.15 14.59 1.74
N LYS A 62 -2.48 14.70 1.56
CA LYS A 62 -3.41 14.89 2.70
C LYS A 62 -3.50 13.66 3.61
N THR A 63 -3.42 12.47 3.02
CA THR A 63 -3.50 11.17 3.70
C THR A 63 -2.51 10.21 3.07
N CYS A 64 -2.10 9.18 3.82
CA CYS A 64 -1.36 8.06 3.25
C CYS A 64 -2.34 7.13 2.53
N GLN A 65 -2.06 6.72 1.31
CA GLN A 65 -2.90 5.83 0.50
C GLN A 65 -2.14 4.57 0.14
N PHE A 66 -2.76 3.42 0.35
CA PHE A 66 -2.19 2.12 0.07
C PHE A 66 -3.01 1.39 -0.99
N LEU A 67 -2.33 0.81 -1.96
CA LEU A 67 -2.93 -0.02 -2.99
C LEU A 67 -2.50 -1.47 -2.79
N ILE A 68 -3.49 -2.36 -2.69
CA ILE A 68 -3.31 -3.80 -2.58
C ILE A 68 -3.88 -4.46 -3.82
N LYS A 69 -3.08 -5.31 -4.46
CA LYS A 69 -3.48 -6.13 -5.62
C LYS A 69 -2.49 -7.28 -5.84
N PRO A 70 -2.80 -8.27 -6.70
CA PRO A 70 -1.85 -9.30 -7.09
C PRO A 70 -0.54 -8.73 -7.65
N ARG A 71 0.59 -9.37 -7.35
CA ARG A 71 1.93 -8.90 -7.73
C ARG A 71 2.10 -8.61 -9.22
N ASN A 72 1.52 -9.47 -10.06
CA ASN A 72 1.58 -9.36 -11.53
C ASN A 72 0.76 -8.20 -12.10
N GLU A 73 -0.10 -7.54 -11.30
CA GLU A 73 -0.87 -6.37 -11.71
C GLU A 73 -0.13 -5.05 -11.42
N PHE A 74 1.00 -5.08 -10.70
CA PHE A 74 1.84 -3.90 -10.55
C PHE A 74 2.69 -3.67 -11.80
N ASN A 75 2.86 -2.40 -12.19
CA ASN A 75 3.75 -2.06 -13.29
C ASN A 75 5.21 -2.20 -12.81
N PRO A 76 5.99 -3.18 -13.34
CA PRO A 76 7.37 -3.40 -12.91
C PRO A 76 8.33 -2.31 -13.40
N THR A 77 7.94 -1.49 -14.38
CA THR A 77 8.78 -0.38 -14.87
C THR A 77 8.63 0.89 -14.04
N SER A 78 7.64 0.95 -13.15
CA SER A 78 7.44 2.09 -12.25
C SER A 78 8.49 2.11 -11.15
N GLU A 79 9.19 3.24 -11.01
CA GLU A 79 10.17 3.45 -9.94
C GLU A 79 9.55 3.31 -8.54
N LEU A 80 8.29 3.72 -8.38
CA LEU A 80 7.54 3.53 -7.14
C LEU A 80 7.43 2.04 -6.79
N THR A 81 7.00 1.22 -7.75
CA THR A 81 6.85 -0.22 -7.56
C THR A 81 8.19 -0.89 -7.28
N LYS A 82 9.24 -0.59 -8.08
CA LYS A 82 10.58 -1.17 -7.89
C LYS A 82 11.12 -0.87 -6.49
N LYS A 83 11.03 0.39 -6.06
CA LYS A 83 11.52 0.82 -4.74
C LYS A 83 10.79 0.12 -3.61
N GLN A 84 9.49 -0.10 -3.75
CA GLN A 84 8.65 -0.62 -2.67
C GLN A 84 8.58 -2.15 -2.64
N LEU A 85 8.45 -2.81 -3.78
CA LEU A 85 8.28 -4.26 -3.90
C LEU A 85 9.58 -5.01 -4.28
N ARG A 86 10.70 -4.28 -4.49
CA ARG A 86 11.99 -4.83 -4.93
C ARG A 86 11.85 -5.66 -6.21
N LEU A 87 11.11 -5.12 -7.19
CA LEU A 87 10.96 -5.66 -8.54
C LEU A 87 12.12 -5.25 -9.45
#